data_AF-A0A3D3GIA9-F1
#
_entry.id   AF-A0A3D3GIA9-F1
#
_cell.length_a   1.000
_cell.length_b   1.000
_cell.length_c   1.000
_cell.angle_alpha   90.00
_cell.angle_beta   90.00
_cell.angle_gamma   90.00
#
_symmetry.space_group_name_H-M   'P 1'
#
loop_
_entity.id
_entity.type
_entity.pdbx_description
1 polymer ?
#
loop_
_entity_poly.entity_id
_entity_poly.type
_entity_poly.pdbx_seq_one_letter_code
_entity_poly.pdbx_strand_id
1 'polypeptide(L)'
;MGLVAANLQDPIAELVAREKHFQEWTEHPSSSLVHHDAECCERARLWFLAYARSMEIGNISQFEIKAPIWLQQLYSWGPSSWPIAWCELVNKKVLDCGVFAALAREVFKAQGHEVHPAQALLSYNETCTNHWKALWKKGKDDTVFPWIGDRLVYHELCVLELPDGTAKFYDSTWGNWYLSQPRFGFGAVLAVRSECPRLLRWGSRTVACGEWVEL
;
A
#
# COMPACT_ATOMS: atom_id res chain seq x y z
N MET A 1 -36.52 8.59 32.57
CA MET A 1 -35.87 9.22 31.40
C MET A 1 -34.97 8.18 30.77
N GLY A 2 -35.47 7.49 29.74
CA GLY A 2 -34.68 6.49 29.00
C GLY A 2 -33.80 7.22 27.99
N LEU A 3 -32.48 7.08 28.13
CA LEU A 3 -31.53 7.46 27.10
C LEU A 3 -31.76 6.53 25.90
N VAL A 4 -32.33 7.08 24.83
CA VAL A 4 -32.36 6.43 23.53
C VAL A 4 -30.90 6.36 23.07
N ALA A 5 -30.30 5.18 23.12
CA ALA A 5 -29.03 4.92 22.47
C ALA A 5 -29.24 5.19 20.98
N ALA A 6 -28.71 6.31 20.49
CA ALA A 6 -28.65 6.54 19.06
C ALA A 6 -27.90 5.36 18.45
N ASN A 7 -28.56 4.65 17.53
CA ASN A 7 -27.90 3.73 16.61
C ASN A 7 -26.91 4.58 15.81
N LEU A 8 -25.69 4.73 16.32
CA LEU A 8 -24.54 5.15 15.54
C LEU A 8 -24.28 3.99 14.60
N GLN A 9 -24.95 4.02 13.44
CA GLN A 9 -24.55 3.21 12.31
C GLN A 9 -23.06 3.41 12.11
N ASP A 10 -22.33 2.31 11.95
CA ASP A 10 -20.90 2.33 11.74
C ASP A 10 -20.61 3.21 10.50
N PRO A 11 -20.02 4.41 10.68
CA PRO A 11 -19.82 5.34 9.58
C PRO A 11 -18.85 4.77 8.53
N ILE A 12 -17.99 3.81 8.91
CA ILE A 12 -17.10 3.13 7.99
C ILE A 12 -17.90 2.16 7.11
N ALA A 13 -18.79 1.36 7.72
CA ALA A 13 -19.65 0.44 6.97
C ALA A 13 -20.53 1.18 5.95
N GLU A 14 -21.07 2.35 6.31
CA GLU A 14 -21.85 3.17 5.38
C GLU A 14 -20.99 3.75 4.24
N LEU A 15 -19.77 4.19 4.52
CA LEU A 15 -18.84 4.67 3.50
C LEU A 15 -18.46 3.56 2.52
N VAL A 16 -18.12 2.38 3.04
CA VAL A 16 -17.77 1.20 2.25
C VAL A 16 -18.96 0.76 1.39
N ALA A 17 -20.16 0.70 1.96
CA ALA A 17 -21.38 0.30 1.25
C ALA A 17 -21.77 1.24 0.10
N ARG A 18 -21.34 2.51 0.15
CA ARG A 18 -21.60 3.52 -0.89
C ARG A 18 -20.50 3.60 -1.95
N GLU A 19 -19.35 2.98 -1.72
CA GLU A 19 -18.23 3.04 -2.65
C GLU A 19 -18.42 2.04 -3.78
N LYS A 20 -18.73 2.56 -4.97
CA LYS A 20 -19.04 1.75 -6.17
C LYS A 20 -17.86 0.86 -6.61
N HIS A 21 -16.63 1.24 -6.28
CA HIS A 21 -15.43 0.47 -6.62
C HIS A 21 -15.04 -0.56 -5.56
N PHE A 22 -15.74 -0.62 -4.43
CA PHE A 22 -15.32 -1.48 -3.31
C PHE A 22 -15.23 -2.95 -3.70
N GLN A 23 -16.21 -3.47 -4.45
CA GLN A 23 -16.17 -4.86 -4.91
C GLN A 23 -14.95 -5.11 -5.82
N GLU A 24 -14.70 -4.22 -6.78
CA GLU A 24 -13.54 -4.31 -7.67
C GLU A 24 -12.21 -4.28 -6.88
N TRP A 25 -12.13 -3.47 -5.83
CA TRP A 25 -10.99 -3.42 -4.91
C TRP A 25 -10.80 -4.70 -4.10
N THR A 26 -11.89 -5.38 -3.73
CA THR A 26 -11.81 -6.67 -3.04
C THR A 26 -11.35 -7.79 -3.97
N GLU A 27 -11.53 -7.66 -5.27
CA GLU A 27 -11.13 -8.68 -6.25
C GLU A 27 -9.77 -8.39 -6.89
N HIS A 28 -9.27 -7.14 -6.78
CA HIS A 28 -8.02 -6.75 -7.38
C HIS A 28 -6.82 -7.42 -6.70
N PRO A 29 -5.93 -8.07 -7.48
CA PRO A 29 -4.66 -8.57 -6.95
C PRO A 29 -3.74 -7.41 -6.62
N SER A 30 -2.86 -7.58 -5.63
CA SER A 30 -1.79 -6.60 -5.42
C SER A 30 -0.88 -6.48 -6.64
N SER A 31 -0.44 -5.26 -6.88
CA SER A 31 0.45 -4.91 -7.98
C SER A 31 1.80 -5.61 -7.86
N SER A 32 2.36 -6.04 -8.99
CA SER A 32 3.68 -6.66 -9.06
C SER A 32 4.47 -6.15 -10.26
N LEU A 33 5.78 -5.93 -10.10
CA LEU A 33 6.67 -5.60 -11.21
C LEU A 33 6.79 -6.81 -12.15
N VAL A 34 6.70 -6.55 -13.46
CA VAL A 34 6.83 -7.59 -14.48
C VAL A 34 8.29 -7.77 -14.87
N HIS A 35 8.66 -9.02 -15.11
CA HIS A 35 9.93 -9.41 -15.71
C HIS A 35 9.65 -9.97 -17.11
N HIS A 36 10.26 -9.42 -18.17
CA HIS A 36 10.01 -9.88 -19.54
C HIS A 36 11.07 -10.89 -20.02
N ASP A 37 11.64 -11.64 -19.07
CA ASP A 37 12.62 -12.72 -19.27
C ASP A 37 13.83 -12.38 -20.15
N ALA A 38 14.25 -11.11 -20.12
CA ALA A 38 15.47 -10.65 -20.75
C ALA A 38 16.42 -10.00 -19.75
N GLU A 39 17.70 -9.96 -20.13
CA GLU A 39 18.79 -9.49 -19.29
C GLU A 39 18.62 -8.05 -18.78
N CYS A 40 17.93 -7.19 -19.54
CA CYS A 40 17.73 -5.80 -19.11
C CYS A 40 16.84 -5.67 -17.87
N CYS A 41 15.86 -6.56 -17.65
CA CYS A 41 15.07 -6.56 -16.41
C CYS A 41 15.90 -7.02 -15.22
N GLU A 42 16.67 -8.09 -15.37
CA GLU A 42 17.53 -8.58 -14.30
C GLU A 42 18.60 -7.55 -13.93
N ARG A 43 19.24 -6.91 -14.91
CA ARG A 43 20.19 -5.81 -14.68
C ARG A 43 19.54 -4.63 -13.95
N ALA A 44 18.32 -4.25 -14.34
CA ALA A 44 17.59 -3.17 -13.70
C ALA A 44 17.24 -3.50 -12.24
N ARG A 45 16.77 -4.73 -11.98
CA ARG A 45 16.48 -5.23 -10.63
C ARG A 45 17.74 -5.25 -9.77
N LEU A 46 18.84 -5.81 -10.27
CA LEU A 46 20.12 -5.87 -9.54
C LEU A 46 20.68 -4.47 -9.26
N TRP A 47 20.60 -3.55 -10.22
CA TRP A 47 20.98 -2.15 -10.00
C TRP A 47 20.14 -1.52 -8.88
N PHE A 48 18.82 -1.72 -8.91
CA PHE A 48 17.93 -1.19 -7.89
C PHE A 48 18.24 -1.76 -6.50
N LEU A 49 18.47 -3.07 -6.38
CA LEU A 49 18.83 -3.70 -5.11
C LEU A 49 20.21 -3.28 -4.61
N ALA A 50 21.18 -3.08 -5.50
CA ALA A 50 22.49 -2.53 -5.15
C ALA A 50 22.36 -1.08 -4.64
N TYR A 51 21.53 -0.26 -5.30
CA TYR A 51 21.20 1.08 -4.82
C TYR A 51 20.54 1.02 -3.44
N ALA A 52 19.52 0.18 -3.26
CA ALA A 52 18.85 -0.02 -1.97
C ALA A 52 19.85 -0.35 -0.86
N ARG A 53 20.78 -1.27 -1.12
CA ARG A 53 21.84 -1.65 -0.17
C ARG A 53 22.77 -0.49 0.17
N SER A 54 23.08 0.38 -0.79
CA SER A 54 23.88 1.59 -0.53
C SER A 54 23.14 2.62 0.34
N MET A 55 21.81 2.62 0.29
CA MET A 55 20.96 3.49 1.11
C MET A 55 20.72 2.96 2.53
N GLU A 56 21.18 1.75 2.85
CA GLU A 56 21.05 1.14 4.19
C GLU A 56 22.11 1.64 5.21
N ILE A 57 22.88 2.67 4.85
CA ILE A 57 23.89 3.30 5.70
C ILE A 57 23.20 4.34 6.59
N GLY A 58 23.06 4.07 7.88
CA GLY A 58 22.46 5.00 8.85
C GLY A 58 21.42 4.35 9.77
N ASN A 59 21.01 5.10 10.80
CA ASN A 59 20.30 4.64 12.01
C ASN A 59 19.28 3.52 11.77
N ILE A 60 19.52 2.41 12.47
CA ILE A 60 18.55 1.36 12.72
C ILE A 60 17.28 2.03 13.24
N SER A 61 16.17 1.84 12.54
CA SER A 61 14.89 2.41 12.97
C SER A 61 14.53 1.90 14.37
N GLN A 62 13.58 2.56 15.04
CA GLN A 62 13.01 2.17 16.34
C GLN A 62 12.51 0.70 16.44
N PHE A 63 12.57 -0.06 15.35
CA PHE A 63 12.05 -1.42 15.20
C PHE A 63 13.06 -2.44 14.68
N GLU A 64 14.35 -2.09 14.58
CA GLU A 64 15.40 -2.95 13.99
C GLU A 64 15.24 -3.26 12.48
N ILE A 65 14.17 -2.78 11.85
CA ILE A 65 13.87 -2.99 10.43
C ILE A 65 14.27 -1.73 9.63
N LYS A 66 15.05 -1.90 8.56
CA LYS A 66 15.51 -0.81 7.69
C LYS A 66 14.52 -0.52 6.57
N ALA A 67 13.44 0.18 6.91
CA ALA A 67 12.41 0.56 5.94
C ALA A 67 12.96 1.44 4.80
N PRO A 68 12.52 1.23 3.53
CA PRO A 68 13.00 1.97 2.36
C PRO A 68 12.39 3.38 2.24
N ILE A 69 12.54 4.20 3.29
CA ILE A 69 12.00 5.57 3.34
C ILE A 69 12.57 6.49 2.23
N TRP A 70 13.73 6.12 1.67
CA TRP A 70 14.40 6.83 0.59
C TRP A 70 13.68 6.70 -0.75
N LEU A 71 12.70 5.80 -0.91
CA LEU A 71 11.96 5.64 -2.17
C LEU A 71 11.32 6.95 -2.64
N GLN A 72 10.81 7.77 -1.72
CA GLN A 72 10.22 9.09 -2.03
C GLN A 72 11.24 10.14 -2.46
N GLN A 73 12.53 9.92 -2.18
CA GLN A 73 13.60 10.78 -2.68
C GLN A 73 13.94 10.44 -4.14
N LEU A 74 13.68 9.19 -4.56
CA LEU A 74 13.94 8.71 -5.92
C LEU A 74 12.73 8.93 -6.84
N TYR A 75 11.52 8.79 -6.32
CA TYR A 75 10.28 8.84 -7.09
C TYR A 75 9.24 9.77 -6.45
N SER A 76 8.53 10.52 -7.29
CA SER A 76 7.34 11.26 -6.88
C SER A 76 6.10 10.37 -6.95
N TRP A 77 5.11 10.63 -6.10
CA TRP A 77 3.84 9.92 -6.17
C TRP A 77 2.93 10.48 -7.28
N GLY A 78 2.29 9.59 -8.04
CA GLY A 78 1.33 9.94 -9.08
C GLY A 78 0.96 8.73 -9.96
N PRO A 79 0.18 8.94 -11.04
CA PRO A 79 -0.28 7.83 -11.88
C PRO A 79 0.89 7.13 -12.58
N SER A 80 0.83 5.80 -12.62
CA SER A 80 1.75 4.95 -13.39
C SER A 80 1.01 4.09 -14.40
N SER A 81 1.68 3.78 -15.50
CA SER A 81 1.23 2.80 -16.49
C SER A 81 1.41 1.39 -15.94
N TRP A 82 0.41 0.53 -16.10
CA TRP A 82 0.47 -0.88 -15.70
C TRP A 82 0.19 -1.81 -16.89
N PRO A 83 0.82 -3.00 -16.93
CA PRO A 83 1.92 -3.43 -16.07
C PRO A 83 3.21 -2.63 -16.30
N ILE A 84 4.06 -2.52 -15.28
CA ILE A 84 5.39 -1.91 -15.42
C ILE A 84 6.49 -2.98 -15.36
N ALA A 85 7.39 -2.97 -16.33
CA ALA A 85 8.54 -3.86 -16.34
C ALA A 85 9.73 -3.27 -15.57
N TRP A 86 10.59 -4.12 -14.99
CA TRP A 86 11.79 -3.69 -14.28
C TRP A 86 12.70 -2.75 -15.08
N CYS A 87 12.91 -3.04 -16.37
CA CYS A 87 13.76 -2.23 -17.24
C CYS A 87 13.18 -0.84 -17.53
N GLU A 88 11.86 -0.67 -17.44
CA GLU A 88 11.19 0.62 -17.62
C GLU A 88 11.23 1.45 -16.34
N LEU A 89 11.11 0.78 -15.20
CA LEU A 89 11.05 1.38 -13.87
C LEU A 89 12.21 2.31 -13.58
N VAL A 90 13.45 1.91 -13.91
CA VAL A 90 14.66 2.69 -13.61
C VAL A 90 14.67 4.08 -14.24
N ASN A 91 13.86 4.29 -15.28
CA ASN A 91 13.73 5.58 -15.96
C ASN A 91 12.48 6.38 -15.55
N LYS A 92 11.60 5.81 -14.72
CA LYS A 92 10.41 6.51 -14.23
C LYS A 92 10.79 7.54 -13.16
N LYS A 93 10.01 8.61 -13.10
CA LYS A 93 10.10 9.64 -12.04
C LYS A 93 8.86 9.71 -11.17
N VAL A 94 7.76 9.14 -11.65
CA VAL A 94 6.45 9.16 -11.01
C VAL A 94 5.99 7.73 -10.89
N LEU A 95 5.62 7.33 -9.68
CA LEU A 95 5.16 5.99 -9.30
C LEU A 95 3.85 6.09 -8.51
N ASP A 96 2.95 5.12 -8.66
CA ASP A 96 1.77 4.99 -7.81
C ASP A 96 2.04 4.06 -6.62
N CYS A 97 1.07 3.96 -5.71
CA CYS A 97 1.21 3.17 -4.48
C CYS A 97 1.47 1.68 -4.75
N GLY A 98 0.93 1.11 -5.84
CA GLY A 98 1.20 -0.27 -6.23
C GLY A 98 2.68 -0.49 -6.57
N VAL A 99 3.31 0.43 -7.32
CA VAL A 99 4.73 0.31 -7.67
C VAL A 99 5.60 0.53 -6.43
N PHE A 100 5.26 1.53 -5.61
CA PHE A 100 5.94 1.75 -4.33
C PHE A 100 5.88 0.52 -3.44
N ALA A 101 4.72 -0.13 -3.31
CA ALA A 101 4.54 -1.34 -2.52
C ALA A 101 5.36 -2.50 -3.08
N ALA A 102 5.30 -2.73 -4.40
CA ALA A 102 6.09 -3.77 -5.05
C ALA A 102 7.61 -3.59 -4.82
N LEU A 103 8.12 -2.36 -4.94
CA LEU A 103 9.53 -2.07 -4.68
C LEU A 103 9.93 -2.26 -3.22
N ALA A 104 9.11 -1.80 -2.28
CA ALA A 104 9.41 -1.98 -0.88
C ALA A 104 9.46 -3.46 -0.48
N ARG A 105 8.58 -4.31 -1.04
CA ARG A 105 8.66 -5.76 -0.84
C ARG A 105 9.98 -6.35 -1.35
N GLU A 106 10.47 -5.91 -2.49
CA GLU A 106 11.77 -6.38 -3.02
C GLU A 106 12.94 -5.97 -2.11
N VAL A 107 12.91 -4.75 -1.56
CA VAL A 107 13.91 -4.30 -0.58
C VAL A 107 13.84 -5.14 0.70
N PHE A 108 12.66 -5.32 1.28
CA PHE A 108 12.50 -6.12 2.51
C PHE A 108 12.91 -7.58 2.31
N LYS A 109 12.56 -8.19 1.16
CA LYS A 109 13.03 -9.54 0.83
C LYS A 109 14.56 -9.60 0.72
N ALA A 110 15.19 -8.62 0.07
CA ALA A 110 16.65 -8.55 -0.03
C ALA A 110 17.34 -8.35 1.34
N GLN A 111 16.62 -7.76 2.31
CA GLN A 111 17.04 -7.65 3.71
C GLN A 111 16.81 -8.94 4.53
N GLY A 112 16.18 -9.96 3.94
CA GLY A 112 15.87 -11.24 4.61
C GLY A 112 14.59 -11.23 5.44
N HIS A 113 13.68 -10.29 5.19
CA HIS A 113 12.38 -10.26 5.86
C HIS A 113 11.32 -11.04 5.06
N GLU A 114 10.48 -11.79 5.78
CA GLU A 114 9.23 -12.32 5.25
C GLU A 114 8.23 -11.17 5.08
N VAL A 115 7.87 -10.90 3.84
CA VAL A 115 7.03 -9.76 3.46
C VAL A 115 6.06 -10.15 2.37
N HIS A 116 4.82 -9.72 2.54
CA HIS A 116 3.72 -10.03 1.65
C HIS A 116 3.05 -8.74 1.16
N PRO A 117 2.31 -8.82 0.04
CA PRO A 117 1.43 -7.75 -0.34
C PRO A 117 0.35 -7.49 0.71
N ALA A 118 -0.06 -6.24 0.80
CA ALA A 118 -1.15 -5.80 1.66
C ALA A 118 -1.86 -4.63 1.01
N GLN A 119 -3.10 -4.42 1.41
CA GLN A 119 -3.90 -3.28 0.97
C GLN A 119 -4.50 -2.55 2.16
N ALA A 120 -4.89 -1.30 1.93
CA ALA A 120 -5.65 -0.48 2.85
C ALA A 120 -6.77 0.27 2.13
N LEU A 121 -7.81 0.59 2.90
CA LEU A 121 -8.80 1.60 2.54
C LEU A 121 -8.50 2.85 3.36
N LEU A 122 -8.31 3.97 2.66
CA LEU A 122 -8.00 5.25 3.29
C LEU A 122 -9.17 6.23 3.12
N SER A 123 -9.52 6.97 4.16
CA SER A 123 -10.55 8.01 4.09
C SER A 123 -9.99 9.36 3.67
N TYR A 124 -10.58 9.95 2.64
CA TYR A 124 -10.26 11.29 2.16
C TYR A 124 -11.52 12.11 1.91
N ASN A 125 -11.38 13.43 1.85
CA ASN A 125 -12.47 14.29 1.42
C ASN A 125 -12.61 14.27 -0.11
N GLU A 126 -13.81 14.61 -0.59
CA GLU A 126 -14.12 14.61 -2.03
C GLU A 126 -13.26 15.60 -2.83
N THR A 127 -12.83 16.71 -2.22
CA THR A 127 -11.95 17.67 -2.89
C THR A 127 -10.63 17.02 -3.30
N CYS A 128 -10.01 16.25 -2.40
CA CYS A 128 -8.75 15.55 -2.66
C CYS A 128 -8.95 14.40 -3.65
N THR A 129 -9.97 13.56 -3.48
CA THR A 129 -10.22 12.45 -4.41
C THR A 129 -10.57 12.95 -5.81
N ASN A 130 -11.35 14.03 -5.95
CA ASN A 130 -11.63 14.65 -7.24
C ASN A 130 -10.38 15.23 -7.90
N HIS A 131 -9.49 15.86 -7.12
CA HIS A 131 -8.21 16.33 -7.62
C HIS A 131 -7.34 15.18 -8.15
N TRP A 132 -7.22 14.08 -7.39
CA TRP A 132 -6.46 12.92 -7.84
C TRP A 132 -7.10 12.20 -9.02
N LYS A 133 -8.42 12.04 -9.06
CA LYS A 133 -9.13 11.53 -10.26
C LYS A 133 -8.80 12.36 -11.50
N ALA A 134 -8.76 13.69 -11.38
CA ALA A 134 -8.38 14.56 -12.48
C ALA A 134 -6.90 14.38 -12.88
N LEU A 135 -6.00 14.22 -11.91
CA LEU A 135 -4.58 13.93 -12.15
C LEU A 135 -4.39 12.59 -12.89
N TRP A 136 -5.09 11.54 -12.46
CA TRP A 136 -5.07 10.22 -13.10
C TRP A 136 -5.62 10.26 -14.53
N LYS A 137 -6.75 10.94 -14.75
CA LYS A 137 -7.32 11.15 -16.10
C LYS A 137 -6.36 11.88 -17.04
N LYS A 138 -5.62 12.88 -16.53
CA LYS A 138 -4.61 13.60 -17.32
C LYS A 138 -3.42 12.70 -17.71
N GLY A 139 -3.18 11.63 -16.98
CA GLY A 139 -2.17 10.60 -17.26
C GLY A 139 -2.38 9.83 -18.58
N LYS A 140 -3.53 10.02 -19.26
CA LYS A 140 -3.88 9.48 -20.59
C LYS A 140 -4.00 7.95 -20.69
N ASP A 141 -4.36 7.28 -19.61
CA ASP A 141 -4.63 5.86 -19.67
C ASP A 141 -5.99 5.55 -19.04
N ASP A 142 -7.00 5.41 -19.90
CA ASP A 142 -8.37 5.05 -19.50
C ASP A 142 -8.46 3.60 -19.00
N THR A 143 -7.36 2.83 -19.05
CA THR A 143 -7.26 1.48 -18.50
C THR A 143 -6.74 1.44 -17.06
N VAL A 144 -6.48 2.59 -16.44
CA VAL A 144 -5.98 2.65 -15.07
C VAL A 144 -7.06 2.20 -14.11
N PHE A 145 -6.73 1.18 -13.32
CA PHE A 145 -7.53 0.67 -12.21
C PHE A 145 -8.08 1.83 -11.35
N PRO A 146 -9.34 1.79 -10.89
CA PRO A 146 -9.94 2.91 -10.18
C PRO A 146 -9.47 2.99 -8.72
N TRP A 147 -8.20 3.34 -8.51
CA TRP A 147 -7.57 3.52 -7.19
C TRP A 147 -8.34 4.47 -6.26
N ILE A 148 -9.06 5.44 -6.85
CA ILE A 148 -9.60 6.60 -6.14
C ILE A 148 -11.13 6.60 -6.26
N GLY A 149 -11.80 6.31 -5.16
CA GLY A 149 -13.24 6.41 -4.96
C GLY A 149 -13.69 7.84 -4.62
N ASP A 150 -14.91 8.01 -4.14
CA ASP A 150 -15.45 9.35 -3.82
C ASP A 150 -14.89 9.88 -2.49
N ARG A 151 -14.87 9.04 -1.46
CA ARG A 151 -14.31 9.36 -0.14
C ARG A 151 -13.34 8.30 0.37
N LEU A 152 -13.21 7.20 -0.37
CA LEU A 152 -12.29 6.12 -0.10
C LEU A 152 -11.22 6.05 -1.18
N VAL A 153 -10.04 5.60 -0.80
CA VAL A 153 -8.94 5.32 -1.72
C VAL A 153 -8.41 3.94 -1.40
N TYR A 154 -8.34 3.10 -2.43
CA TYR A 154 -7.59 1.84 -2.37
C TYR A 154 -6.11 2.16 -2.43
N HIS A 155 -5.37 1.62 -1.47
CA HIS A 155 -3.96 1.89 -1.30
C HIS A 155 -3.19 0.59 -1.09
N GLU A 156 -2.06 0.44 -1.76
CA GLU A 156 -1.21 -0.74 -1.60
C GLU A 156 -0.09 -0.49 -0.60
N LEU A 157 0.20 -1.54 0.17
CA LEU A 157 1.11 -1.58 1.30
C LEU A 157 1.98 -2.84 1.23
N CYS A 158 2.86 -2.95 2.22
CA CYS A 158 3.54 -4.19 2.57
C CYS A 158 3.09 -4.64 3.96
N VAL A 159 3.03 -5.95 4.19
CA VAL A 159 2.92 -6.52 5.54
C VAL A 159 4.12 -7.42 5.80
N LEU A 160 4.86 -7.11 6.86
CA LEU A 160 5.96 -7.93 7.33
C LEU A 160 5.44 -8.92 8.37
N GLU A 161 5.79 -10.18 8.17
CA GLU A 161 5.61 -11.24 9.17
C GLU A 161 6.82 -11.24 10.11
N LEU A 162 6.55 -11.11 11.41
CA LEU A 162 7.58 -11.18 12.44
C LEU A 162 7.68 -12.59 13.04
N PRO A 163 8.85 -13.00 13.58
CA PRO A 163 9.06 -14.35 14.10
C PRO A 163 8.08 -14.79 15.20
N ASP A 164 7.51 -13.84 15.94
CA ASP A 164 6.53 -14.08 17.00
C ASP A 164 5.08 -14.19 16.48
N GLY A 165 4.88 -14.20 15.16
CA GLY A 165 3.58 -14.24 14.50
C GLY A 165 2.84 -12.89 14.49
N THR A 166 3.51 -11.80 14.88
CA THR A 166 2.95 -10.45 14.75
C THR A 166 3.19 -9.85 13.36
N ALA A 167 2.38 -8.88 12.99
CA ALA A 167 2.44 -8.18 11.71
C ALA A 167 2.89 -6.73 11.89
N LYS A 168 3.59 -6.21 10.89
CA LYS A 168 3.77 -4.76 10.71
C LYS A 168 3.37 -4.34 9.30
N PHE A 169 2.46 -3.38 9.20
CA PHE A 169 2.03 -2.80 7.94
C PHE A 169 2.87 -1.56 7.62
N TYR A 170 3.48 -1.55 6.45
CA TYR A 170 4.32 -0.46 5.95
C TYR A 170 3.73 0.14 4.69
N ASP A 171 3.62 1.45 4.69
CA ASP A 171 3.25 2.24 3.53
C ASP A 171 4.52 2.85 2.94
N SER A 172 4.91 2.35 1.78
CA SER A 172 6.09 2.82 1.06
C SER A 172 5.87 4.11 0.29
N THR A 173 4.62 4.51 0.07
CA THR A 173 4.30 5.80 -0.56
C THR A 173 4.68 6.95 0.37
N TRP A 174 4.38 6.81 1.67
CA TRP A 174 4.66 7.83 2.69
C TRP A 174 5.78 7.45 3.66
N GLY A 175 6.32 6.23 3.56
CA GLY A 175 7.50 5.81 4.30
C GLY A 175 7.21 5.62 5.78
N ASN A 176 5.97 5.29 6.13
CA ASN A 176 5.51 5.19 7.50
C ASN A 176 4.94 3.80 7.83
N TRP A 177 4.95 3.48 9.12
CA TRP A 177 4.36 2.28 9.67
C TRP A 177 2.94 2.58 10.14
N TYR A 178 1.98 1.74 9.76
CA TYR A 178 0.62 1.87 10.23
C TYR A 178 0.45 1.22 11.60
N LEU A 179 -0.37 1.87 12.43
CA LEU A 179 -0.75 1.38 13.74
C LEU A 179 -2.10 0.67 13.67
N SER A 180 -2.32 -0.32 14.52
CA SER A 180 -3.56 -1.10 14.57
C SER A 180 -4.71 -0.37 15.29
N GLN A 181 -4.50 0.85 15.77
CA GLN A 181 -5.54 1.62 16.46
C GLN A 181 -6.35 2.43 15.45
N PRO A 182 -7.66 2.59 15.67
CA PRO A 182 -8.50 3.44 14.84
C PRO A 182 -7.95 4.86 14.82
N ARG A 183 -7.99 5.45 13.64
CA ARG A 183 -7.78 6.88 13.44
C ARG A 183 -8.98 7.44 12.70
N PHE A 184 -9.27 8.71 12.93
CA PHE A 184 -10.37 9.40 12.28
C PHE A 184 -9.85 10.61 11.51
N GLY A 185 -10.50 10.91 10.38
CA GLY A 185 -10.23 12.11 9.60
C GLY A 185 -9.43 11.84 8.32
N PHE A 186 -8.71 12.85 7.89
CA PHE A 186 -8.02 12.87 6.60
C PHE A 186 -6.86 11.87 6.56
N GLY A 187 -6.85 10.97 5.57
CA GLY A 187 -5.84 9.93 5.42
C GLY A 187 -5.89 8.84 6.49
N ALA A 188 -7.00 8.70 7.22
CA ALA A 188 -7.14 7.63 8.18
C ALA A 188 -7.27 6.27 7.48
N VAL A 189 -6.59 5.27 8.03
CA VAL A 189 -6.69 3.88 7.60
C VAL A 189 -7.96 3.30 8.22
N LEU A 190 -8.92 2.91 7.39
CA LEU A 190 -10.20 2.37 7.85
C LEU A 190 -10.20 0.85 7.91
N ALA A 191 -9.52 0.20 6.96
CA ALA A 191 -9.39 -1.24 6.91
C ALA A 191 -8.08 -1.63 6.24
N VAL A 192 -7.58 -2.82 6.55
CA VAL A 192 -6.43 -3.44 5.87
C VAL A 192 -6.76 -4.84 5.41
N ARG A 193 -6.06 -5.31 4.37
CA ARG A 193 -6.07 -6.69 3.92
C ARG A 193 -4.63 -7.17 3.76
N SER A 194 -4.37 -8.43 4.07
CA SER A 194 -3.07 -9.06 3.90
C SER A 194 -3.17 -10.20 2.88
N GLU A 195 -2.16 -10.36 2.05
CA GLU A 195 -1.97 -11.57 1.23
C GLU A 195 -0.96 -12.54 1.86
N CYS A 196 -0.63 -12.37 3.15
CA CYS A 196 0.16 -13.33 3.90
C CYS A 196 -0.65 -14.62 4.10
N PRO A 197 -0.13 -15.81 3.74
CA PRO A 197 -0.86 -17.07 3.89
C PRO A 197 -1.03 -17.49 5.37
N ARG A 198 -0.35 -16.83 6.30
CA ARG A 198 -0.42 -17.11 7.73
C ARG A 198 -1.33 -16.12 8.44
N LEU A 199 -1.95 -16.60 9.51
CA LEU A 199 -2.72 -15.74 10.41
C LEU A 199 -1.77 -14.87 11.23
N LEU A 200 -1.89 -13.55 11.11
CA LEU A 200 -0.99 -12.60 11.77
C LEU A 200 -1.70 -11.82 12.88
N ARG A 201 -0.96 -11.45 13.92
CA ARG A 201 -1.43 -10.54 14.97
C ARG A 201 -0.97 -9.10 14.71
N TRP A 202 -1.90 -8.17 14.56
CA TRP A 202 -1.60 -6.74 14.44
C TRP A 202 -2.22 -5.97 15.61
N GLY A 203 -1.42 -5.76 16.65
CA GLY A 203 -1.90 -5.22 17.92
C GLY A 203 -2.92 -6.15 18.58
N SER A 204 -4.14 -5.65 18.81
CA SER A 204 -5.27 -6.44 19.32
C SER A 204 -6.07 -7.15 18.22
N ARG A 205 -5.73 -6.93 16.95
CA ARG A 205 -6.44 -7.47 15.79
C ARG A 205 -5.73 -8.70 15.25
N THR A 206 -6.49 -9.56 14.60
CA THR A 206 -5.97 -10.71 13.86
C THR A 206 -6.26 -10.47 12.39
N VAL A 207 -5.28 -10.72 11.52
CA VAL A 207 -5.40 -10.51 10.08
C VAL A 207 -5.16 -11.84 9.37
N ALA A 208 -6.18 -12.35 8.70
CA ALA A 208 -6.11 -13.53 7.87
C ALA A 208 -5.85 -13.17 6.40
N CYS A 209 -5.39 -14.15 5.62
CA CYS A 209 -5.15 -13.99 4.19
C CYS A 209 -6.45 -13.61 3.46
N GLY A 210 -6.43 -12.52 2.69
CA GLY A 210 -7.53 -12.10 1.83
C GLY A 210 -8.70 -11.44 2.56
N GLU A 211 -8.68 -11.37 3.89
CA GLU A 211 -9.76 -10.77 4.68
C GLU A 211 -9.49 -9.30 4.97
N TRP A 212 -10.51 -8.45 4.76
CA TRP A 212 -10.48 -7.06 5.19
C TRP A 212 -10.76 -6.96 6.69
N VAL A 213 -9.87 -6.29 7.42
CA VAL A 213 -9.97 -6.05 8.86
C VAL A 213 -10.12 -4.56 9.10
N GLU A 214 -11.29 -4.16 9.60
CA GLU A 214 -11.59 -2.77 9.98
C GLU A 214 -10.81 -2.32 11.22
N LEU A 215 -10.60 -1.01 11.37
CA LEU A 215 -9.77 -0.37 12.40
C LEU A 215 -10.55 0.44 13.42
#